data_AF-A0A2T7D0I1-F1
#
_entry.id   AF-A0A2T7D0I1-F1
#
_cell.length_a   1.000
_cell.length_b   1.000
_cell.length_c   1.000
_cell.angle_alpha   90.00
_cell.angle_beta   90.00
_cell.angle_gamma   90.00
#
_symmetry.space_group_name_H-M   'P 1'
#
loop_
_entity.id
_entity.type
_entity.pdbx_description
1 polymer ?
#
loop_
_entity_poly.entity_id
_entity_poly.type
_entity_poly.pdbx_seq_one_letter_code
_entity_poly.pdbx_strand_id
1 'polypeptide(L)'
;MAMKELDSQQMIVQFAHVLSSNGELATLLCNCFDRIQSNLNNAARIFIEDLKADLNFSCENPVVIIYDLPEPNSWMALESFFALEGNHPYDPIDIFCGGIHLMIPESTLIGRIVLANLFSTMSDAFFDGRSWNGEWGLPDVLVNRKLEVEMARPHCERTTINTIQNDLTRGATNVISKYVFDGKLPVFFMHLDSSLRVFSSKYSMTKLREFCNFIASHPALKSALANLALIDGIYSVNQSVSWRAKKLLESVINVPNPFSDWRKIFMDERYLVDNSVVPPVLTSVWEHARKKMQDISENNPSEVAAGIHKENEPCFGENIAGEGNPEDKSMLPFDGTAGDGLKIQRHSRYHGTKASMDEWGNQQLGSLSELLLINSHFLGDVLPVIMERISLSLDDFHEEYDDETYDELLRWLNEQLEFYNRPELLNSGHASSF
;
A
#
# COMPACT_ATOMS: atom_id res chain seq x y z
N MET A 1 4.60 48.73 -4.64
CA MET A 1 5.14 50.09 -4.45
C MET A 1 6.54 50.08 -3.84
N ALA A 2 6.78 49.34 -2.75
CA ALA A 2 8.09 49.31 -2.07
C ALA A 2 9.30 49.00 -2.99
N MET A 3 9.21 48.02 -3.89
CA MET A 3 10.30 47.71 -4.84
C MET A 3 10.70 48.91 -5.70
N LYS A 4 9.71 49.64 -6.22
CA LYS A 4 9.92 50.83 -7.07
C LYS A 4 10.51 52.00 -6.28
N GLU A 5 10.00 52.23 -5.07
CA GLU A 5 10.45 53.33 -4.21
C GLU A 5 11.89 53.13 -3.71
N LEU A 6 12.31 51.87 -3.53
CA LEU A 6 13.62 51.50 -3.02
C LEU A 6 14.61 51.09 -4.12
N ASP A 7 14.20 51.14 -5.39
CA ASP A 7 14.94 50.60 -6.54
C ASP A 7 15.51 49.19 -6.28
N SER A 8 14.68 48.34 -5.67
CA SER A 8 15.09 47.02 -5.20
C SER A 8 14.68 45.92 -6.17
N GLN A 9 15.58 44.96 -6.34
CA GLN A 9 15.30 43.71 -7.06
C GLN A 9 14.49 42.71 -6.22
N GLN A 10 14.31 42.97 -4.92
CA GLN A 10 13.65 42.04 -4.00
C GLN A 10 12.15 42.28 -3.93
N MET A 11 11.36 41.30 -4.36
CA MET A 11 9.93 41.28 -4.14
C MET A 11 9.61 40.53 -2.85
N ILE A 12 9.30 41.28 -1.78
CA ILE A 12 8.96 40.69 -0.48
C ILE A 12 7.48 40.34 -0.45
N VAL A 13 7.18 39.07 -0.18
CA VAL A 13 5.82 38.52 -0.04
C VAL A 13 5.68 37.93 1.36
N GLN A 14 4.63 38.30 2.09
CA GLN A 14 4.37 37.74 3.42
C GLN A 14 3.78 36.33 3.29
N PHE A 15 4.36 35.34 3.97
CA PHE A 15 3.87 33.95 3.93
C PHE A 15 2.40 33.85 4.35
N ALA A 16 2.00 34.58 5.39
CA ALA A 16 0.62 34.62 5.87
C ALA A 16 -0.39 35.02 4.77
N HIS A 17 0.00 35.91 3.85
CA HIS A 17 -0.85 36.30 2.72
C HIS A 17 -0.99 35.18 1.71
N VAL A 18 0.08 34.46 1.40
CA VAL A 18 0.01 33.30 0.51
C VAL A 18 -0.87 32.22 1.13
N LEU A 19 -0.67 31.88 2.40
CA LEU A 19 -1.50 30.92 3.13
C LEU A 19 -2.99 31.27 3.10
N SER A 20 -3.32 32.56 3.26
CA SER A 20 -4.72 33.01 3.24
C SER A 20 -5.35 33.04 1.83
N SER A 21 -4.54 33.10 0.77
CA SER A 21 -5.02 33.31 -0.60
C SER A 21 -4.95 32.05 -1.46
N ASN A 22 -3.95 31.21 -1.23
CA ASN A 22 -3.69 29.99 -1.96
C ASN A 22 -2.93 29.02 -1.05
N GLY A 23 -3.67 28.13 -0.36
CA GLY A 23 -3.12 27.17 0.58
C GLY A 23 -2.22 26.14 -0.12
N GLU A 24 -2.58 25.67 -1.32
CA GLU A 24 -1.75 24.76 -2.12
C GLU A 24 -0.37 25.35 -2.40
N LEU A 25 -0.30 26.62 -2.84
CA LEU A 25 0.96 27.32 -3.07
C LEU A 25 1.71 27.53 -1.76
N ALA A 26 1.02 27.82 -0.65
CA ALA A 26 1.65 27.97 0.66
C ALA A 26 2.30 26.65 1.13
N THR A 27 1.62 25.52 0.91
CA THR A 27 2.18 24.17 1.13
C THR A 27 3.39 23.94 0.23
N LEU A 28 3.28 24.26 -1.07
CA LEU A 28 4.38 24.09 -2.02
C LEU A 28 5.59 24.96 -1.66
N LEU A 29 5.36 26.19 -1.21
CA LEU A 29 6.39 27.09 -0.67
C LEU A 29 7.03 26.51 0.58
N CYS A 30 6.25 25.92 1.50
CA CYS A 30 6.82 25.26 2.67
C CYS A 30 7.69 24.05 2.28
N ASN A 31 7.21 23.23 1.34
CA ASN A 31 7.79 21.92 1.05
C ASN A 31 8.92 21.97 0.03
N CYS A 32 8.88 22.92 -0.91
CA CYS A 32 9.69 22.90 -2.12
C CYS A 32 10.23 24.28 -2.51
N PHE A 33 10.37 25.24 -1.57
CA PHE A 33 10.76 26.62 -1.88
C PHE A 33 11.93 26.70 -2.87
N ASP A 34 13.03 26.02 -2.57
CA ASP A 34 14.25 26.03 -3.40
C ASP A 34 13.99 25.53 -4.83
N ARG A 35 13.08 24.56 -5.00
CA ARG A 35 12.71 24.01 -6.32
C ARG A 35 11.82 24.94 -7.12
N ILE A 36 10.97 25.73 -6.46
CA ILE A 36 10.00 26.61 -7.13
C ILE A 36 10.42 28.08 -7.16
N GLN A 37 11.52 28.44 -6.50
CA GLN A 37 12.02 29.81 -6.44
C GLN A 37 12.27 30.39 -7.84
N SER A 38 12.81 29.60 -8.77
CA SER A 38 13.01 30.02 -10.17
C SER A 38 11.70 30.34 -10.88
N ASN A 39 10.64 29.55 -10.62
CA ASN A 39 9.31 29.77 -11.18
C ASN A 39 8.68 31.04 -10.60
N LEU A 40 8.84 31.29 -9.30
CA LEU A 40 8.37 32.51 -8.64
C LEU A 40 9.06 33.76 -9.17
N ASN A 41 10.39 33.70 -9.34
CA ASN A 41 11.16 34.80 -9.92
C ASN A 41 10.72 35.10 -11.36
N ASN A 42 10.48 34.05 -12.17
CA ASN A 42 9.94 34.21 -13.53
C ASN A 42 8.53 34.81 -13.53
N ALA A 43 7.65 34.38 -12.64
CA ALA A 43 6.30 34.94 -12.52
C ALA A 43 6.35 36.42 -12.12
N ALA A 44 7.22 36.80 -11.17
CA ALA A 44 7.43 38.19 -10.79
C ALA A 44 7.97 39.04 -11.94
N ARG A 45 8.87 38.48 -12.77
CA ARG A 45 9.40 39.14 -13.96
C ARG A 45 8.30 39.45 -14.97
N ILE A 46 7.48 38.46 -15.31
CA ILE A 46 6.34 38.63 -16.24
C ILE A 46 5.38 39.69 -15.70
N PHE A 47 5.04 39.62 -14.41
CA PHE A 47 4.17 40.61 -13.77
C PHE A 47 4.70 42.05 -13.84
N ILE A 48 6.01 42.25 -13.65
CA ILE A 48 6.65 43.58 -13.75
C ILE A 48 6.69 44.04 -15.21
N GLU A 49 6.98 43.15 -16.16
CA GLU A 49 6.97 43.45 -17.60
C GLU A 49 5.58 43.91 -18.07
N ASP A 50 4.52 43.22 -17.63
CA ASP A 50 3.13 43.56 -17.96
C ASP A 50 2.74 44.94 -17.41
N LEU A 51 3.24 45.30 -16.23
CA LEU A 51 2.95 46.58 -15.58
C LEU A 51 3.94 47.70 -15.95
N LYS A 52 4.88 47.45 -16.86
CA LYS A 52 5.97 48.38 -17.19
C LYS A 52 5.45 49.74 -17.70
N ALA A 53 4.38 49.72 -18.49
CA ALA A 53 3.74 50.92 -19.02
C ALA A 53 3.14 51.82 -17.92
N ASP A 54 2.62 51.21 -16.85
CA ASP A 54 1.92 51.92 -15.77
C ASP A 54 2.85 52.32 -14.63
N LEU A 55 3.89 51.51 -14.37
CA LEU A 55 4.75 51.69 -13.21
C LEU A 55 6.00 52.52 -13.49
N ASN A 56 6.38 52.76 -14.75
CA ASN A 56 7.65 53.40 -15.13
C ASN A 56 8.84 52.84 -14.31
N PHE A 57 8.82 51.52 -14.11
CA PHE A 57 9.77 50.75 -13.31
C PHE A 57 10.13 49.49 -14.11
N SER A 58 11.41 49.13 -14.10
CA SER A 58 11.90 47.92 -14.77
C SER A 58 12.87 47.18 -13.88
N CYS A 59 12.68 45.88 -13.75
CA CYS A 59 13.59 44.99 -13.04
C CYS A 59 13.76 43.73 -13.88
N GLU A 60 14.97 43.48 -14.40
CA GLU A 60 15.25 42.32 -15.26
C GLU A 60 15.31 41.00 -14.48
N ASN A 61 15.82 41.05 -13.25
CA ASN A 61 16.05 39.86 -12.42
C ASN A 61 15.42 40.06 -11.02
N PRO A 62 14.09 40.05 -10.91
CA PRO A 62 13.45 40.11 -9.61
C PRO A 62 13.71 38.83 -8.83
N VAL A 63 13.97 38.98 -7.54
CA VAL A 63 14.11 37.87 -6.58
C VAL A 63 12.94 37.93 -5.61
N VAL A 64 12.09 36.90 -5.64
CA VAL A 64 10.99 36.76 -4.70
C VAL A 64 11.54 36.23 -3.38
N ILE A 65 11.27 36.98 -2.30
CA ILE A 65 11.59 36.61 -0.93
C ILE A 65 10.27 36.41 -0.20
N ILE A 66 10.06 35.21 0.34
CA ILE A 66 8.93 34.93 1.21
C ILE A 66 9.34 35.22 2.65
N TYR A 67 8.76 36.27 3.22
CA TYR A 67 8.98 36.66 4.60
C TYR A 67 8.16 35.79 5.54
N ASP A 68 8.72 35.47 6.71
CA ASP A 68 8.14 34.54 7.70
C ASP A 68 7.78 33.16 7.13
N LEU A 69 8.51 32.70 6.10
CA LEU A 69 8.44 31.31 5.68
C LEU A 69 8.96 30.44 6.85
N PRO A 70 8.20 29.44 7.34
CA PRO A 70 8.68 28.65 8.46
C PRO A 70 9.98 27.92 8.09
N GLU A 71 10.88 27.70 9.04
CA GLU A 71 12.16 27.05 8.75
C GLU A 71 11.96 25.60 8.27
N PRO A 72 12.79 25.10 7.33
CA PRO A 72 12.70 23.72 6.83
C PRO A 72 12.80 22.64 7.92
N ASN A 73 13.48 22.93 9.02
CA ASN A 73 13.64 22.03 10.16
C ASN A 73 12.70 22.36 11.33
N SER A 74 11.70 23.22 11.13
CA SER A 74 10.72 23.49 12.18
C SER A 74 9.88 22.23 12.44
N TRP A 75 9.97 21.73 13.66
CA TRP A 75 9.15 20.63 14.14
C TRP A 75 7.72 21.12 14.41
N MET A 76 6.74 20.35 13.97
CA MET A 76 5.32 20.63 14.16
C MET A 76 4.61 19.39 14.71
N ALA A 77 3.63 19.59 15.58
CA ALA A 77 2.76 18.50 16.04
C ALA A 77 2.07 17.81 14.85
N LEU A 78 1.98 16.48 14.90
CA LEU A 78 1.43 15.65 13.83
C LEU A 78 0.00 16.07 13.42
N GLU A 79 -0.82 16.44 14.40
CA GLU A 79 -2.18 16.91 14.13
C GLU A 79 -2.19 18.22 13.32
N SER A 80 -1.30 19.16 13.66
CA SER A 80 -1.15 20.39 12.88
C SER A 80 -0.54 20.12 11.52
N PHE A 81 0.39 19.17 11.42
CA PHE A 81 1.01 18.78 10.15
C PHE A 81 -0.02 18.19 9.18
N PHE A 82 -0.87 17.27 9.62
CA PHE A 82 -1.95 16.68 8.80
C PHE A 82 -3.09 17.67 8.49
N ALA A 83 -3.23 18.75 9.25
CA ALA A 83 -4.19 19.81 8.96
C ALA A 83 -3.71 20.75 7.83
N LEU A 84 -2.44 20.69 7.45
CA LEU A 84 -1.93 21.43 6.30
C LEU A 84 -2.42 20.78 4.99
N GLU A 85 -2.82 21.62 4.05
CA GLU A 85 -3.20 21.19 2.70
C GLU A 85 -2.05 20.41 2.05
N GLY A 86 -2.35 19.31 1.35
CA GLY A 86 -1.35 18.43 0.75
C GLY A 86 -0.63 17.47 1.70
N ASN A 87 -0.83 17.57 3.02
CA ASN A 87 -0.23 16.67 4.02
C ASN A 87 -1.23 15.67 4.62
N HIS A 88 -2.45 15.60 4.07
CA HIS A 88 -3.47 14.67 4.56
C HIS A 88 -2.97 13.22 4.51
N PRO A 89 -3.35 12.37 5.47
CA PRO A 89 -2.89 10.99 5.55
C PRO A 89 -3.47 10.09 4.43
N TYR A 90 -4.57 10.51 3.82
CA TYR A 90 -5.23 9.82 2.71
C TYR A 90 -5.82 10.82 1.71
N ASP A 91 -6.11 10.34 0.50
CA ASP A 91 -6.88 11.01 -0.53
C ASP A 91 -8.06 10.13 -0.97
N PRO A 92 -9.24 10.73 -1.23
CA PRO A 92 -10.30 10.02 -1.93
C PRO A 92 -9.87 9.79 -3.38
N ILE A 93 -10.01 8.56 -3.85
CA ILE A 93 -9.78 8.19 -5.24
C ILE A 93 -11.03 7.58 -5.80
N ASP A 94 -11.42 8.11 -6.95
CA ASP A 94 -12.53 7.60 -7.74
C ASP A 94 -12.04 6.41 -8.58
N ILE A 95 -12.56 5.23 -8.26
CA ILE A 95 -12.43 4.03 -9.08
C ILE A 95 -13.65 3.94 -9.98
N PHE A 96 -13.38 3.92 -11.29
CA PHE A 96 -14.38 3.64 -12.31
C PHE A 96 -14.18 2.22 -12.82
N CYS A 97 -15.22 1.39 -12.72
CA CYS A 97 -15.18 0.00 -13.16
C CYS A 97 -16.51 -0.34 -13.86
N GLY A 98 -16.48 -0.50 -15.19
CA GLY A 98 -17.63 -0.89 -16.01
C GLY A 98 -18.93 -0.11 -15.75
N GLY A 99 -18.83 1.20 -15.51
CA GLY A 99 -19.98 2.07 -15.23
C GLY A 99 -20.36 2.21 -13.75
N ILE A 100 -19.69 1.49 -12.84
CA ILE A 100 -19.76 1.71 -11.39
C ILE A 100 -18.68 2.70 -10.98
N HIS A 101 -19.09 3.67 -10.17
CA HIS A 101 -18.23 4.66 -9.54
C HIS A 101 -18.10 4.34 -8.04
N LEU A 102 -16.88 4.09 -7.59
CA LEU A 102 -16.56 3.80 -6.19
C LEU A 102 -15.50 4.79 -5.71
N MET A 103 -15.82 5.56 -4.69
CA MET A 103 -14.83 6.39 -4.00
C MET A 103 -14.18 5.56 -2.91
N ILE A 104 -12.87 5.36 -3.02
CA ILE A 104 -12.09 4.65 -2.00
C ILE A 104 -11.03 5.57 -1.39
N PRO A 105 -10.70 5.41 -0.10
CA PRO A 105 -9.55 6.08 0.49
C PRO A 105 -8.24 5.39 0.07
N GLU A 106 -7.34 6.12 -0.57
CA GLU A 106 -5.93 5.69 -0.72
C GLU A 106 -5.05 6.49 0.24
N SER A 107 -4.13 5.82 0.93
CA SER A 107 -3.16 6.53 1.77
C SER A 107 -2.26 7.42 0.90
N THR A 108 -1.90 8.60 1.38
CA THR A 108 -0.94 9.44 0.65
C THR A 108 0.48 8.95 0.87
N LEU A 109 1.38 9.36 -0.01
CA LEU A 109 2.82 9.15 0.18
C LEU A 109 3.29 9.72 1.53
N ILE A 110 2.91 10.97 1.81
CA ILE A 110 3.27 11.69 3.03
C ILE A 110 2.71 10.94 4.25
N GLY A 111 1.43 10.56 4.21
CA GLY A 111 0.79 9.79 5.26
C GLY A 111 1.52 8.48 5.56
N ARG A 112 1.94 7.74 4.52
CA ARG A 112 2.69 6.48 4.70
C ARG A 112 4.07 6.71 5.29
N ILE A 113 4.83 7.70 4.79
CA ILE A 113 6.19 7.98 5.28
C ILE A 113 6.17 8.41 6.74
N VAL A 114 5.27 9.34 7.10
CA VAL A 114 5.16 9.83 8.49
C VAL A 114 4.79 8.69 9.42
N LEU A 115 3.86 7.82 9.04
CA LEU A 115 3.48 6.66 9.85
C LEU A 115 4.61 5.62 9.97
N ALA A 116 5.31 5.33 8.87
CA ALA A 116 6.46 4.44 8.89
C ALA A 116 7.59 4.97 9.79
N ASN A 117 7.89 6.27 9.69
CA ASN A 117 8.91 6.92 10.53
C ASN A 117 8.50 6.94 12.00
N LEU A 118 7.22 7.15 12.31
CA LEU A 118 6.72 6.99 13.69
C LEU A 118 6.99 5.59 14.23
N PHE A 119 6.63 4.53 13.49
CA PHE A 119 6.88 3.16 13.95
C PHE A 119 8.37 2.82 14.01
N SER A 120 9.21 3.41 13.15
CA SER A 120 10.67 3.30 13.26
C SER A 120 11.16 3.94 14.55
N THR A 121 10.78 5.19 14.83
CA THR A 121 11.14 5.91 16.07
C THR A 121 10.70 5.15 17.32
N MET A 122 9.51 4.54 17.29
CA MET A 122 9.03 3.68 18.37
C MET A 122 9.88 2.42 18.51
N SER A 123 10.17 1.73 17.41
CA SER A 123 10.96 0.49 17.39
C SER A 123 12.39 0.73 17.92
N ASP A 124 13.05 1.80 17.48
CA ASP A 124 14.38 2.19 17.96
C ASP A 124 14.37 2.44 19.47
N ALA A 125 13.37 3.16 19.97
CA ALA A 125 13.21 3.36 21.40
C ALA A 125 13.02 2.02 22.15
N PHE A 126 12.19 1.12 21.64
CA PHE A 126 11.96 -0.18 22.26
C PHE A 126 13.22 -1.04 22.30
N PHE A 127 14.03 -1.02 21.24
CA PHE A 127 15.30 -1.76 21.18
C PHE A 127 16.35 -1.21 22.15
N ASP A 128 16.28 0.08 22.47
CA ASP A 128 17.09 0.72 23.51
C ASP A 128 16.52 0.53 24.93
N GLY A 129 15.44 -0.26 25.08
CA GLY A 129 14.78 -0.48 26.37
C GLY A 129 14.05 0.77 26.88
N ARG A 130 13.56 1.62 25.98
CA ARG A 130 12.82 2.85 26.27
C ARG A 130 11.36 2.71 25.82
N SER A 131 10.44 3.39 26.49
CA SER A 131 9.00 3.36 26.22
C SER A 131 8.35 4.62 26.78
N TRP A 132 7.18 4.99 26.28
CA TRP A 132 6.37 6.09 26.80
C TRP A 132 5.14 5.60 27.57
N ASN A 133 4.98 4.28 27.73
CA ASN A 133 3.88 3.64 28.45
C ASN A 133 2.47 4.06 27.97
N GLY A 134 2.34 4.44 26.70
CA GLY A 134 1.11 4.97 26.11
C GLY A 134 0.71 6.34 26.65
N GLU A 135 1.61 7.05 27.35
CA GLU A 135 1.39 8.40 27.89
C GLU A 135 1.78 9.48 26.87
N TRP A 136 1.30 9.35 25.64
CA TRP A 136 1.56 10.33 24.58
C TRP A 136 0.32 10.52 23.69
N GLY A 137 0.23 11.71 23.12
CA GLY A 137 -0.82 12.18 22.23
C GLY A 137 -0.29 12.58 20.85
N LEU A 138 -1.20 12.96 19.95
CA LEU A 138 -0.82 13.58 18.68
C LEU A 138 0.05 14.84 18.82
N PRO A 139 -0.14 15.70 19.86
CA PRO A 139 0.75 16.84 20.08
C PRO A 139 2.18 16.46 20.44
N ASP A 140 2.40 15.24 20.96
CA ASP A 140 3.73 14.75 21.34
C ASP A 140 4.50 14.14 20.16
N VAL A 141 3.81 13.81 19.07
CA VAL A 141 4.44 13.35 17.83
C VAL A 141 4.78 14.56 16.99
N LEU A 142 6.08 14.81 16.82
CA LEU A 142 6.58 15.91 16.02
C LEU A 142 7.00 15.43 14.65
N VAL A 143 6.67 16.19 13.63
CA VAL A 143 7.04 15.95 12.23
C VAL A 143 7.71 17.20 11.69
N ASN A 144 8.79 17.02 10.93
CA ASN A 144 9.43 18.11 10.20
C ASN A 144 9.20 17.96 8.68
N ARG A 145 9.69 18.93 7.89
CA ARG A 145 9.45 18.93 6.44
C ARG A 145 10.17 17.84 5.66
N LYS A 146 11.19 17.22 6.27
CA LYS A 146 11.85 16.04 5.71
C LYS A 146 11.06 14.76 6.00
N LEU A 147 9.86 14.90 6.59
CA LEU A 147 9.01 13.82 7.07
C LEU A 147 9.65 13.00 8.18
N GLU A 148 10.72 13.50 8.80
CA GLU A 148 11.31 12.88 9.98
C GLU A 148 10.33 13.01 11.15
N VAL A 149 10.33 12.03 12.03
CA VAL A 149 9.41 11.95 13.17
C VAL A 149 10.18 11.84 14.47
N GLU A 150 9.81 12.68 15.44
CA GLU A 150 10.35 12.67 16.79
C GLU A 150 9.23 12.59 17.83
N MET A 151 9.53 12.03 18.99
CA MET A 151 8.63 11.99 20.14
C MET A 151 9.10 13.01 21.17
N ALA A 152 8.33 14.08 21.37
CA ALA A 152 8.64 15.13 22.35
C ALA A 152 8.45 14.66 23.80
N ARG A 153 7.64 13.62 24.01
CA ARG A 153 7.34 13.06 25.33
C ARG A 153 8.59 12.37 25.91
N PRO A 154 8.97 12.63 27.17
CA PRO A 154 10.02 11.87 27.83
C PRO A 154 9.60 10.41 28.05
N HIS A 155 10.58 9.52 28.06
CA HIS A 155 10.35 8.10 28.33
C HIS A 155 9.94 7.85 29.78
N CYS A 156 9.21 6.76 30.02
CA CYS A 156 8.88 6.30 31.36
C CYS A 156 10.11 5.74 32.09
N GLU A 157 10.09 5.75 33.42
CA GLU A 157 11.22 5.30 34.25
C GLU A 157 11.54 3.80 34.11
N ARG A 158 10.54 2.97 33.79
CA ARG A 158 10.68 1.52 33.67
C ARG A 158 9.97 0.99 32.44
N THR A 159 10.74 0.48 31.49
CA THR A 159 10.22 -0.19 30.30
C THR A 159 9.95 -1.66 30.58
N THR A 160 8.76 -2.12 30.20
CA THR A 160 8.36 -3.53 30.20
C THR A 160 7.58 -3.85 28.92
N ILE A 161 7.33 -5.13 28.63
CA ILE A 161 6.50 -5.49 27.47
C ILE A 161 5.10 -4.86 27.55
N ASN A 162 4.55 -4.68 28.75
CA ASN A 162 3.25 -4.00 28.92
C ASN A 162 3.32 -2.52 28.57
N THR A 163 4.41 -1.82 28.91
CA THR A 163 4.54 -0.40 28.57
C THR A 163 4.71 -0.23 27.05
N ILE A 164 5.44 -1.13 26.39
CA ILE A 164 5.56 -1.20 24.93
C ILE A 164 4.20 -1.50 24.27
N GLN A 165 3.44 -2.45 24.79
CA GLN A 165 2.09 -2.75 24.31
C GLN A 165 1.17 -1.52 24.42
N ASN A 166 1.27 -0.76 25.51
CA ASN A 166 0.52 0.49 25.67
C ASN A 166 0.90 1.53 24.60
N ASP A 167 2.19 1.62 24.24
CA ASP A 167 2.66 2.50 23.17
C ASP A 167 2.11 2.07 21.80
N LEU A 168 2.17 0.78 21.46
CA LEU A 168 1.62 0.25 20.20
C LEU A 168 0.09 0.48 20.11
N THR A 169 -0.61 0.21 21.22
CA THR A 169 -2.06 0.47 21.33
C THR A 169 -2.38 1.96 21.19
N ARG A 170 -1.49 2.84 21.66
CA ARG A 170 -1.63 4.29 21.52
C ARG A 170 -1.43 4.72 20.06
N GLY A 171 -0.49 4.13 19.33
CA GLY A 171 -0.34 4.32 17.88
C GLY A 171 -1.62 3.98 17.12
N ALA A 172 -2.23 2.83 17.43
CA ALA A 172 -3.51 2.41 16.88
C ALA A 172 -4.65 3.39 17.19
N THR A 173 -4.74 3.83 18.45
CA THR A 173 -5.86 4.66 18.93
C THR A 173 -5.76 6.13 18.50
N ASN A 174 -4.56 6.70 18.43
CA ASN A 174 -4.38 8.13 18.18
C ASN A 174 -4.01 8.45 16.73
N VAL A 175 -3.20 7.59 16.09
CA VAL A 175 -2.60 7.89 14.79
C VAL A 175 -3.32 7.14 13.67
N ILE A 176 -3.52 5.83 13.81
CA ILE A 176 -4.27 5.05 12.80
C ILE A 176 -5.71 5.56 12.65
N SER A 177 -6.31 6.07 13.73
CA SER A 177 -7.63 6.70 13.68
C SER A 177 -7.71 7.93 12.77
N LYS A 178 -6.58 8.57 12.41
CA LYS A 178 -6.54 9.68 11.44
C LYS A 178 -6.65 9.21 9.98
N TYR A 179 -6.62 7.90 9.74
CA TYR A 179 -6.81 7.28 8.41
C TYR A 179 -8.27 6.84 8.19
N VAL A 180 -9.18 7.14 9.11
CA VAL A 180 -10.62 6.85 8.95
C VAL A 180 -11.20 7.75 7.87
N PHE A 181 -11.87 7.13 6.89
CA PHE A 181 -12.58 7.78 5.80
C PHE A 181 -14.03 7.30 5.76
N ASP A 182 -14.98 8.24 5.69
CA ASP A 182 -16.42 7.95 5.73
C ASP A 182 -16.83 7.02 6.89
N GLY A 183 -16.25 7.27 8.07
CA GLY A 183 -16.49 6.48 9.29
C GLY A 183 -15.92 5.07 9.27
N LYS A 184 -15.15 4.68 8.25
CA LYS A 184 -14.52 3.36 8.13
C LYS A 184 -13.02 3.47 7.96
N LEU A 185 -12.30 2.49 8.50
CA LEU A 185 -10.86 2.38 8.32
C LEU A 185 -10.58 1.52 7.08
N PRO A 186 -9.65 1.90 6.18
CA PRO A 186 -9.30 1.07 5.03
C PRO A 186 -8.80 -0.31 5.49
N VAL A 187 -9.06 -1.35 4.70
CA VAL A 187 -8.83 -2.75 5.10
C VAL A 187 -7.42 -3.00 5.63
N PHE A 188 -6.36 -2.56 4.92
CA PHE A 188 -5.00 -2.74 5.41
C PHE A 188 -4.74 -2.01 6.74
N PHE A 189 -5.32 -0.84 6.95
CA PHE A 189 -5.18 -0.11 8.22
C PHE A 189 -5.97 -0.77 9.34
N MET A 190 -7.09 -1.44 9.04
CA MET A 190 -7.84 -2.27 10.00
C MET A 190 -7.02 -3.47 10.47
N HIS A 191 -6.29 -4.15 9.57
CA HIS A 191 -5.34 -5.21 9.93
C HIS A 191 -4.17 -4.69 10.75
N LEU A 192 -3.65 -3.51 10.41
CA LEU A 192 -2.58 -2.87 11.18
C LEU A 192 -3.05 -2.49 12.60
N ASP A 193 -4.22 -1.87 12.75
CA ASP A 193 -4.83 -1.55 14.04
C ASP A 193 -4.98 -2.82 14.90
N SER A 194 -5.51 -3.89 14.30
CA SER A 194 -5.69 -5.18 14.97
C SER A 194 -4.35 -5.75 15.44
N SER A 195 -3.34 -5.76 14.57
CA SER A 195 -2.00 -6.27 14.87
C SER A 195 -1.34 -5.52 16.04
N LEU A 196 -1.41 -4.18 16.03
CA LEU A 196 -0.83 -3.33 17.07
C LEU A 196 -1.48 -3.58 18.45
N ARG A 197 -2.78 -3.89 18.48
CA ARG A 197 -3.52 -4.17 19.73
C ARG A 197 -3.30 -5.58 20.27
N VAL A 198 -3.01 -6.54 19.39
CA VAL A 198 -2.83 -7.96 19.76
C VAL A 198 -1.45 -8.25 20.35
N PHE A 199 -0.44 -7.42 20.07
CA PHE A 199 0.87 -7.55 20.70
C PHE A 199 0.74 -7.60 22.23
N SER A 200 1.23 -8.66 22.88
CA SER A 200 0.99 -8.94 24.30
C SER A 200 2.24 -9.37 25.08
N SER A 201 2.12 -9.44 26.41
CA SER A 201 3.18 -9.87 27.33
C SER A 201 3.76 -11.27 27.11
N LYS A 202 3.21 -12.06 26.17
CA LYS A 202 3.72 -13.39 25.79
C LYS A 202 4.90 -13.32 24.83
N TYR A 203 5.14 -12.17 24.19
CA TYR A 203 6.24 -12.00 23.26
C TYR A 203 7.57 -11.74 23.99
N SER A 204 8.61 -12.50 23.61
CA SER A 204 9.99 -12.26 24.04
C SER A 204 10.58 -11.03 23.32
N MET A 205 11.77 -10.58 23.73
CA MET A 205 12.49 -9.52 23.00
C MET A 205 12.81 -9.92 21.55
N THR A 206 13.04 -11.21 21.28
CA THR A 206 13.21 -11.72 19.92
C THR A 206 11.92 -11.53 19.11
N LYS A 207 10.79 -11.91 19.70
CA LYS A 207 9.47 -11.72 19.07
C LYS A 207 9.07 -10.25 18.92
N LEU A 208 9.52 -9.35 19.82
CA LEU A 208 9.34 -7.91 19.65
C LEU A 208 10.06 -7.39 18.41
N ARG A 209 11.28 -7.86 18.14
CA ARG A 209 12.02 -7.48 16.93
C ARG A 209 11.35 -7.99 15.66
N GLU A 210 10.94 -9.26 15.65
CA GLU A 210 10.14 -9.84 14.54
C GLU A 210 8.84 -9.04 14.33
N PHE A 211 8.15 -8.65 15.40
CA PHE A 211 6.95 -7.83 15.34
C PHE A 211 7.21 -6.42 14.78
N CYS A 212 8.26 -5.73 15.24
CA CYS A 212 8.63 -4.42 14.68
C CYS A 212 8.97 -4.52 13.18
N ASN A 213 9.65 -5.59 12.75
CA ASN A 213 9.95 -5.84 11.33
C ASN A 213 8.66 -6.10 10.52
N PHE A 214 7.72 -6.86 11.09
CA PHE A 214 6.40 -7.07 10.50
C PHE A 214 5.64 -5.75 10.34
N ILE A 215 5.60 -4.91 11.37
CA ILE A 215 4.94 -3.60 11.33
C ILE A 215 5.58 -2.70 10.28
N ALA A 216 6.91 -2.63 10.22
CA ALA A 216 7.63 -1.85 9.19
C ALA A 216 7.35 -2.35 7.75
N SER A 217 7.08 -3.65 7.60
CA SER A 217 6.74 -4.28 6.33
C SER A 217 5.23 -4.33 6.07
N HIS A 218 4.39 -3.72 6.91
CA HIS A 218 2.95 -3.92 6.82
C HIS A 218 2.37 -3.30 5.52
N PRO A 219 1.46 -3.99 4.78
CA PRO A 219 0.88 -3.48 3.52
C PRO A 219 0.21 -2.10 3.60
N ALA A 220 -0.25 -1.71 4.79
CA ALA A 220 -0.82 -0.38 5.05
C ALA A 220 0.20 0.76 4.88
N LEU A 221 1.49 0.48 5.11
CA LEU A 221 2.59 1.43 4.98
C LEU A 221 3.15 1.49 3.55
N LYS A 222 2.54 0.78 2.61
CA LYS A 222 3.06 0.61 1.25
C LYS A 222 2.03 1.12 0.24
N SER A 223 2.52 1.55 -0.93
CA SER A 223 1.63 1.93 -2.01
C SER A 223 0.87 0.70 -2.52
N ALA A 224 -0.30 0.90 -3.12
CA ALA A 224 -1.02 -0.21 -3.69
C ALA A 224 -0.23 -0.94 -4.79
N LEU A 225 0.57 -0.20 -5.57
CA LEU A 225 1.51 -0.76 -6.56
C LEU A 225 2.59 -1.63 -5.91
N ALA A 226 3.17 -1.22 -4.79
CA ALA A 226 4.14 -2.02 -4.05
C ALA A 226 3.49 -3.32 -3.53
N ASN A 227 2.27 -3.23 -3.00
CA ASN A 227 1.49 -4.41 -2.58
C ASN A 227 1.27 -5.38 -3.75
N LEU A 228 0.91 -4.87 -4.93
CA LEU A 228 0.77 -5.67 -6.17
C LEU A 228 2.09 -6.36 -6.55
N ALA A 229 3.21 -5.63 -6.50
CA ALA A 229 4.52 -6.18 -6.84
C ALA A 229 4.95 -7.30 -5.88
N LEU A 230 4.68 -7.15 -4.57
CA LEU A 230 4.95 -8.20 -3.59
C LEU A 230 4.12 -9.45 -3.87
N ILE A 231 2.85 -9.31 -4.22
CA ILE A 231 2.00 -10.45 -4.57
C ILE A 231 2.55 -11.18 -5.80
N ASP A 232 2.95 -10.46 -6.84
CA ASP A 232 3.60 -11.06 -8.00
C ASP A 232 4.92 -11.75 -7.64
N GLY A 233 5.66 -11.18 -6.70
CA GLY A 233 6.87 -11.77 -6.12
C GLY A 233 6.58 -13.11 -5.47
N ILE A 234 5.65 -13.15 -4.51
CA ILE A 234 5.22 -14.36 -3.81
C ILE A 234 4.74 -15.43 -4.81
N TYR A 235 3.96 -15.03 -5.82
CA TYR A 235 3.54 -15.95 -6.87
C TYR A 235 4.73 -16.50 -7.66
N SER A 236 5.69 -15.64 -8.04
CA SER A 236 6.87 -16.06 -8.79
C SER A 236 7.70 -17.07 -7.99
N VAL A 237 7.89 -16.81 -6.69
CA VAL A 237 8.55 -17.75 -5.77
C VAL A 237 7.81 -19.09 -5.75
N ASN A 238 6.48 -19.08 -5.67
CA ASN A 238 5.66 -20.31 -5.69
C ASN A 238 5.80 -21.15 -6.98
N GLN A 239 6.30 -20.56 -8.07
CA GLN A 239 6.59 -21.27 -9.32
C GLN A 239 8.05 -21.73 -9.45
N SER A 240 8.98 -21.07 -8.76
CA SER A 240 10.42 -21.30 -8.90
C SER A 240 11.02 -22.21 -7.85
N VAL A 241 10.37 -22.38 -6.69
CA VAL A 241 10.86 -23.21 -5.59
C VAL A 241 10.59 -24.70 -5.81
N SER A 242 11.36 -25.55 -5.13
CA SER A 242 11.15 -27.00 -5.09
C SER A 242 9.74 -27.38 -4.60
N TRP A 243 9.29 -28.61 -4.92
CA TRP A 243 7.95 -29.07 -4.52
C TRP A 243 7.73 -29.02 -2.99
N ARG A 244 8.79 -29.27 -2.19
CA ARG A 244 8.72 -29.23 -0.72
C ARG A 244 8.60 -27.79 -0.22
N ALA A 245 9.42 -26.88 -0.74
CA ALA A 245 9.36 -25.46 -0.42
C ALA A 245 8.03 -24.84 -0.86
N LYS A 246 7.48 -25.31 -1.98
CA LYS A 246 6.13 -24.96 -2.44
C LYS A 246 5.06 -25.38 -1.44
N LYS A 247 5.14 -26.59 -0.87
CA LYS A 247 4.18 -27.05 0.15
C LYS A 247 4.24 -26.21 1.42
N LEU A 248 5.44 -25.80 1.83
CA LEU A 248 5.63 -24.88 2.93
C LEU A 248 5.06 -23.49 2.62
N LEU A 249 5.33 -22.95 1.43
CA LEU A 249 4.74 -21.68 1.01
C LEU A 249 3.21 -21.76 0.92
N GLU A 250 2.65 -22.88 0.45
CA GLU A 250 1.21 -23.15 0.45
C GLU A 250 0.65 -23.22 1.88
N SER A 251 1.36 -23.73 2.88
CA SER A 251 0.89 -23.75 4.28
C SER A 251 0.92 -22.36 4.92
N VAL A 252 1.88 -21.52 4.52
CA VAL A 252 1.94 -20.09 4.89
C VAL A 252 0.79 -19.32 4.26
N ILE A 253 0.52 -19.53 2.96
CA ILE A 253 -0.50 -18.81 2.17
C ILE A 253 -1.92 -19.29 2.48
N ASN A 254 -2.15 -20.60 2.55
CA ASN A 254 -3.49 -21.17 2.71
C ASN A 254 -3.92 -21.15 4.18
N VAL A 255 -4.29 -19.96 4.63
CA VAL A 255 -4.96 -19.79 5.92
C VAL A 255 -6.42 -20.22 5.77
N PRO A 256 -6.97 -21.03 6.69
CA PRO A 256 -8.40 -21.30 6.72
C PRO A 256 -9.13 -19.97 6.88
N ASN A 257 -9.77 -19.56 5.80
CA ASN A 257 -10.33 -18.22 5.70
C ASN A 257 -11.64 -18.14 6.50
N PRO A 258 -11.79 -17.21 7.47
CA PRO A 258 -13.10 -16.87 8.01
C PRO A 258 -13.93 -16.00 7.05
N PHE A 259 -13.36 -15.52 5.92
CA PHE A 259 -14.10 -14.62 5.03
C PHE A 259 -15.24 -15.34 4.31
N SER A 260 -16.38 -14.65 4.26
CA SER A 260 -17.47 -14.98 3.36
C SER A 260 -16.92 -14.94 1.93
N ASP A 261 -16.65 -16.13 1.38
CA ASP A 261 -16.30 -16.32 -0.03
C ASP A 261 -17.01 -15.27 -0.90
N TRP A 262 -16.24 -14.35 -1.48
CA TRP A 262 -16.76 -13.24 -2.30
C TRP A 262 -17.60 -13.75 -3.48
N ARG A 263 -17.36 -14.99 -3.89
CA ARG A 263 -18.15 -15.70 -4.90
C ARG A 263 -19.57 -15.99 -4.43
N LYS A 264 -19.84 -16.01 -3.12
CA LYS A 264 -21.20 -16.14 -2.55
C LYS A 264 -22.13 -15.06 -3.06
N ILE A 265 -21.62 -13.86 -3.35
CA ILE A 265 -22.42 -12.76 -3.92
C ILE A 265 -22.89 -13.11 -5.34
N PHE A 266 -22.15 -13.94 -6.08
CA PHE A 266 -22.54 -14.45 -7.40
C PHE A 266 -23.34 -15.75 -7.35
N MET A 267 -23.27 -16.48 -6.23
CA MET A 267 -23.97 -17.75 -6.03
C MET A 267 -25.34 -17.60 -5.34
N ASP A 268 -25.58 -16.47 -4.65
CA ASP A 268 -26.86 -16.19 -3.99
C ASP A 268 -27.70 -15.26 -4.88
N GLU A 269 -28.76 -15.83 -5.47
CA GLU A 269 -29.68 -15.15 -6.40
C GLU A 269 -30.26 -13.85 -5.86
N ARG A 270 -30.32 -13.67 -4.52
CA ARG A 270 -30.81 -12.44 -3.90
C ARG A 270 -29.93 -11.22 -4.16
N TYR A 271 -28.63 -11.42 -4.40
CA TYR A 271 -27.69 -10.34 -4.73
C TYR A 271 -27.59 -10.09 -6.24
N LEU A 272 -28.13 -10.98 -7.07
CA LEU A 272 -28.21 -10.83 -8.53
C LEU A 272 -29.44 -9.99 -8.99
N VAL A 273 -30.41 -9.77 -8.11
CA VAL A 273 -31.62 -8.96 -8.42
C VAL A 273 -31.30 -7.46 -8.41
N ASP A 274 -30.22 -7.05 -7.72
CA ASP A 274 -29.76 -5.68 -7.64
C ASP A 274 -28.42 -5.57 -8.38
N ASN A 275 -28.47 -5.32 -9.70
CA ASN A 275 -27.33 -5.21 -10.64
C ASN A 275 -26.27 -4.13 -10.26
N SER A 276 -26.31 -3.61 -9.05
CA SER A 276 -25.52 -2.50 -8.50
C SER A 276 -24.46 -2.92 -7.47
N VAL A 277 -24.47 -4.18 -7.02
CA VAL A 277 -23.67 -4.60 -5.84
C VAL A 277 -22.29 -5.14 -6.20
N VAL A 278 -22.09 -5.63 -7.43
CA VAL A 278 -20.84 -6.28 -7.84
C VAL A 278 -20.14 -5.52 -8.97
N PRO A 279 -18.90 -5.06 -8.76
CA PRO A 279 -18.05 -4.48 -9.80
C PRO A 279 -17.94 -5.37 -11.05
N PRO A 280 -18.17 -4.83 -12.25
CA PRO A 280 -18.13 -5.57 -13.51
C PRO A 280 -16.84 -6.37 -13.74
N VAL A 281 -15.71 -5.90 -13.23
CA VAL A 281 -14.44 -6.65 -13.29
C VAL A 281 -14.48 -7.95 -12.50
N LEU A 282 -15.07 -7.94 -11.31
CA LEU A 282 -15.24 -9.16 -10.51
C LEU A 282 -16.23 -10.12 -11.21
N THR A 283 -17.23 -9.59 -11.89
CA THR A 283 -18.16 -10.36 -12.74
C THR A 283 -17.47 -10.99 -13.94
N SER A 284 -16.67 -10.24 -14.70
CA SER A 284 -15.94 -10.77 -15.86
C SER A 284 -14.91 -11.83 -15.46
N VAL A 285 -14.21 -11.63 -14.35
CA VAL A 285 -13.30 -12.63 -13.77
C VAL A 285 -14.06 -13.89 -13.38
N TRP A 286 -15.20 -13.75 -12.71
CA TRP A 286 -16.07 -14.86 -12.32
C TRP A 286 -16.62 -15.63 -13.52
N GLU A 287 -17.11 -14.93 -14.55
CA GLU A 287 -17.67 -15.55 -15.75
C GLU A 287 -16.61 -16.28 -16.59
N HIS A 288 -15.42 -15.70 -16.72
CA HIS A 288 -14.30 -16.37 -17.38
C HIS A 288 -13.93 -17.67 -16.66
N ALA A 289 -13.81 -17.59 -15.32
CA ALA A 289 -13.57 -18.76 -14.49
C ALA A 289 -14.64 -19.83 -14.73
N ARG A 290 -15.92 -19.44 -14.71
CA ARG A 290 -17.09 -20.31 -14.92
C ARG A 290 -17.09 -20.99 -16.30
N LYS A 291 -16.84 -20.24 -17.37
CA LYS A 291 -16.78 -20.79 -18.75
C LYS A 291 -15.67 -21.83 -18.88
N LYS A 292 -14.50 -21.55 -18.30
CA LYS A 292 -13.39 -22.52 -18.25
C LYS A 292 -13.76 -23.79 -17.48
N MET A 293 -14.64 -23.72 -16.46
CA MET A 293 -15.18 -24.91 -15.79
C MET A 293 -16.06 -25.74 -16.72
N GLN A 294 -16.93 -25.06 -17.48
CA GLN A 294 -17.84 -25.70 -18.42
C GLN A 294 -17.03 -26.42 -19.51
N ASP A 295 -16.01 -25.77 -20.07
CA ASP A 295 -15.12 -26.34 -21.07
C ASP A 295 -14.35 -27.58 -20.56
N ILE A 296 -13.96 -27.61 -19.27
CA ILE A 296 -13.29 -28.75 -18.63
C ILE A 296 -14.29 -29.87 -18.27
N SER A 297 -15.54 -29.53 -17.95
CA SER A 297 -16.58 -30.50 -17.63
C SER A 297 -17.20 -31.16 -18.86
N GLU A 298 -17.20 -30.45 -20.00
CA GLU A 298 -17.79 -30.91 -21.27
C GLU A 298 -16.79 -31.69 -22.13
N ASN A 299 -15.48 -31.46 -21.97
CA ASN A 299 -14.43 -32.24 -22.62
C ASN A 299 -13.82 -33.23 -21.63
N ASN A 300 -13.98 -34.53 -21.88
CA ASN A 300 -13.38 -35.59 -21.06
C ASN A 300 -11.89 -35.28 -20.74
N PRO A 301 -11.42 -35.49 -19.49
CA PRO A 301 -10.05 -35.16 -19.08
C PRO A 301 -8.95 -35.83 -19.93
N SER A 302 -9.31 -36.91 -20.65
CA SER A 302 -8.38 -37.71 -21.47
C SER A 302 -8.08 -37.13 -22.84
N GLU A 303 -8.93 -36.29 -23.43
CA GLU A 303 -8.69 -35.74 -24.78
C GLU A 303 -7.84 -34.45 -24.75
N VAL A 304 -7.85 -33.72 -23.63
CA VAL A 304 -7.04 -32.51 -23.46
C VAL A 304 -5.54 -32.83 -23.37
N ALA A 305 -5.17 -34.02 -22.90
CA ALA A 305 -3.77 -34.46 -22.82
C ALA A 305 -3.14 -34.86 -24.17
N ALA A 306 -3.94 -35.10 -25.22
CA ALA A 306 -3.45 -35.59 -26.52
C ALA A 306 -3.44 -34.53 -27.64
N GLY A 307 -3.97 -33.32 -27.38
CA GLY A 307 -4.34 -32.37 -28.43
C GLY A 307 -3.66 -31.00 -28.44
N ILE A 308 -2.68 -30.71 -27.57
CA ILE A 308 -2.00 -29.40 -27.53
C ILE A 308 -0.50 -29.57 -27.79
N HIS A 309 -0.18 -30.06 -28.99
CA HIS A 309 1.06 -29.72 -29.67
C HIS A 309 0.71 -28.91 -30.91
N LYS A 310 0.50 -27.60 -30.74
CA LYS A 310 0.92 -26.58 -31.69
C LYS A 310 0.72 -25.17 -31.12
N GLU A 311 1.81 -24.41 -31.23
CA GLU A 311 1.97 -22.96 -31.01
C GLU A 311 2.26 -22.49 -29.57
N ASN A 312 3.53 -22.69 -29.17
CA ASN A 312 4.39 -21.80 -28.38
C ASN A 312 3.73 -20.79 -27.40
N GLU A 313 3.14 -21.27 -26.32
CA GLU A 313 3.09 -20.57 -25.01
C GLU A 313 3.64 -21.57 -23.95
N PRO A 314 4.34 -21.13 -22.87
CA PRO A 314 4.88 -22.06 -21.89
C PRO A 314 3.72 -22.68 -21.10
N CYS A 315 3.37 -23.91 -21.49
CA CYS A 315 2.49 -24.77 -20.73
C CYS A 315 3.14 -25.05 -19.36
N PHE A 316 2.38 -24.80 -18.29
CA PHE A 316 2.77 -25.15 -16.93
C PHE A 316 3.14 -26.63 -16.87
N GLY A 317 4.34 -26.92 -16.39
CA GLY A 317 4.93 -28.25 -16.37
C GLY A 317 4.06 -29.25 -15.62
N GLU A 318 3.78 -30.35 -16.30
CA GLU A 318 3.30 -31.60 -15.71
C GLU A 318 4.31 -32.11 -14.68
N ASN A 319 3.82 -32.59 -13.53
CA ASN A 319 4.47 -33.66 -12.79
C ASN A 319 3.40 -34.57 -12.17
N ILE A 320 3.12 -35.61 -12.95
CA ILE A 320 2.77 -37.00 -12.63
C ILE A 320 2.34 -37.30 -11.19
N ALA A 321 1.13 -37.83 -11.10
CA ALA A 321 0.41 -38.30 -9.92
C ALA A 321 1.11 -39.43 -9.15
N GLY A 322 1.06 -39.34 -7.82
CA GLY A 322 1.09 -40.49 -6.91
C GLY A 322 -0.32 -40.73 -6.37
N GLU A 323 -0.80 -41.97 -6.50
CA GLU A 323 -2.16 -42.42 -6.27
C GLU A 323 -2.70 -42.11 -4.86
N GLY A 324 -3.81 -41.39 -4.81
CA GLY A 324 -4.67 -41.22 -3.64
C GLY A 324 -6.07 -40.86 -4.10
N ASN A 325 -7.06 -41.68 -3.73
CA ASN A 325 -8.44 -41.71 -4.22
C ASN A 325 -9.09 -40.33 -4.46
N PRO A 326 -9.63 -40.04 -5.67
CA PRO A 326 -10.17 -38.74 -6.07
C PRO A 326 -11.69 -38.68 -6.00
N GLU A 327 -12.29 -38.89 -4.82
CA GLU A 327 -13.71 -38.56 -4.62
C GLU A 327 -13.79 -37.32 -3.70
N ASP A 328 -14.41 -36.26 -4.24
CA ASP A 328 -14.70 -34.95 -3.62
C ASP A 328 -13.58 -33.91 -3.47
N LYS A 329 -12.82 -33.65 -4.55
CA LYS A 329 -12.23 -32.32 -4.73
C LYS A 329 -13.16 -31.44 -5.56
N SER A 330 -13.85 -30.52 -4.87
CA SER A 330 -14.37 -29.23 -5.34
C SER A 330 -14.40 -29.04 -6.88
N MET A 331 -15.59 -29.06 -7.46
CA MET A 331 -15.87 -28.77 -8.89
C MET A 331 -15.56 -27.31 -9.31
N LEU A 332 -14.89 -26.52 -8.47
CA LEU A 332 -14.58 -25.12 -8.74
C LEU A 332 -13.08 -25.01 -9.15
N PRO A 333 -12.72 -24.26 -10.20
CA PRO A 333 -11.35 -24.09 -10.70
C PRO A 333 -10.49 -23.25 -9.75
N PHE A 334 -11.13 -22.68 -8.72
CA PHE A 334 -10.51 -22.00 -7.61
C PHE A 334 -11.16 -22.54 -6.37
N ASP A 335 -10.39 -22.98 -5.39
CA ASP A 335 -10.90 -23.56 -4.15
C ASP A 335 -11.29 -22.47 -3.13
N GLY A 336 -11.27 -21.19 -3.55
CA GLY A 336 -11.46 -20.04 -2.67
C GLY A 336 -10.27 -19.78 -1.76
N THR A 337 -9.12 -20.35 -2.12
CA THR A 337 -7.88 -20.24 -1.34
C THR A 337 -7.18 -18.92 -1.64
N ALA A 338 -6.37 -18.46 -0.68
CA ALA A 338 -5.48 -17.32 -0.86
C ALA A 338 -4.56 -17.51 -2.08
N GLY A 339 -4.01 -18.72 -2.28
CA GLY A 339 -3.14 -19.05 -3.41
C GLY A 339 -3.82 -18.89 -4.78
N ASP A 340 -5.13 -19.13 -4.85
CA ASP A 340 -5.90 -18.91 -6.07
C ASP A 340 -6.18 -17.44 -6.35
N GLY A 341 -6.29 -16.61 -5.32
CA GLY A 341 -6.34 -15.15 -5.49
C GLY A 341 -5.08 -14.55 -6.10
N LEU A 342 -3.91 -15.04 -5.67
CA LEU A 342 -2.62 -14.60 -6.23
C LEU A 342 -2.56 -14.94 -7.73
N LYS A 343 -3.06 -16.12 -8.14
CA LYS A 343 -3.19 -16.50 -9.56
C LYS A 343 -4.10 -15.55 -10.33
N ILE A 344 -5.29 -15.27 -9.77
CA ILE A 344 -6.29 -14.41 -10.40
C ILE A 344 -5.73 -13.01 -10.62
N GLN A 345 -5.14 -12.41 -9.60
CA GLN A 345 -4.60 -11.05 -9.69
C GLN A 345 -3.46 -10.96 -10.72
N ARG A 346 -2.50 -11.91 -10.68
CA ARG A 346 -1.41 -11.95 -11.65
C ARG A 346 -1.94 -12.11 -13.07
N HIS A 347 -2.89 -13.02 -13.29
CA HIS A 347 -3.48 -13.22 -14.61
C HIS A 347 -4.14 -11.94 -15.12
N SER A 348 -4.96 -11.28 -14.30
CA SER A 348 -5.60 -10.00 -14.62
C SER A 348 -4.59 -8.89 -14.94
N ARG A 349 -3.42 -8.86 -14.28
CA ARG A 349 -2.37 -7.86 -14.50
C ARG A 349 -1.61 -8.05 -15.81
N TYR A 350 -1.18 -9.29 -16.12
CA TYR A 350 -0.28 -9.55 -17.25
C TYR A 350 -1.00 -9.76 -18.58
N HIS A 351 -2.27 -10.17 -18.54
CA HIS A 351 -3.01 -10.50 -19.76
C HIS A 351 -4.24 -9.61 -19.98
N GLY A 352 -4.52 -8.67 -19.08
CA GLY A 352 -5.92 -8.34 -18.78
C GLY A 352 -6.63 -9.63 -18.34
N THR A 353 -7.96 -9.63 -18.25
CA THR A 353 -8.63 -10.93 -18.41
C THR A 353 -8.59 -11.23 -19.91
N LYS A 354 -8.00 -12.33 -20.38
CA LYS A 354 -8.09 -12.71 -21.81
C LYS A 354 -9.56 -12.85 -22.30
N ALA A 355 -10.54 -12.81 -21.39
CA ALA A 355 -11.99 -12.69 -21.65
C ALA A 355 -12.61 -11.29 -21.43
N SER A 356 -11.84 -10.31 -20.96
CA SER A 356 -12.16 -8.90 -21.13
C SER A 356 -11.65 -8.46 -22.49
N MET A 357 -12.05 -9.13 -23.56
CA MET A 357 -12.10 -8.45 -24.84
C MET A 357 -13.58 -8.28 -25.15
N ASP A 358 -13.99 -7.06 -25.49
CA ASP A 358 -15.29 -6.92 -26.12
C ASP A 358 -15.33 -7.74 -27.43
N GLU A 359 -16.50 -7.81 -28.04
CA GLU A 359 -16.75 -8.58 -29.28
C GLU A 359 -15.83 -8.13 -30.45
N TRP A 360 -15.12 -7.01 -30.28
CA TRP A 360 -14.22 -6.39 -31.24
C TRP A 360 -12.74 -6.53 -30.90
N GLY A 361 -12.39 -7.21 -29.80
CA GLY A 361 -10.99 -7.45 -29.41
C GLY A 361 -10.35 -6.34 -28.56
N ASN A 362 -11.14 -5.47 -27.92
CA ASN A 362 -10.59 -4.42 -27.05
C ASN A 362 -10.52 -4.87 -25.59
N GLN A 363 -9.37 -4.68 -24.95
CA GLN A 363 -9.14 -4.99 -23.53
C GLN A 363 -10.18 -4.25 -22.64
N GLN A 364 -11.06 -4.96 -21.93
CA GLN A 364 -12.00 -4.38 -20.95
C GLN A 364 -11.38 -4.19 -19.55
N LEU A 365 -10.18 -4.74 -19.30
CA LEU A 365 -9.32 -4.33 -18.18
C LEU A 365 -8.19 -3.48 -18.75
N GLY A 366 -8.29 -2.16 -18.55
CA GLY A 366 -7.40 -1.18 -19.15
C GLY A 366 -6.79 -0.18 -18.17
N SER A 367 -7.16 -0.24 -16.88
CA SER A 367 -6.79 0.79 -15.91
C SER A 367 -6.24 0.26 -14.59
N LEU A 368 -5.34 1.02 -13.98
CA LEU A 368 -4.80 0.78 -12.64
C LEU A 368 -5.94 0.67 -11.59
N SER A 369 -7.02 1.43 -11.78
CA SER A 369 -8.19 1.48 -10.90
C SER A 369 -8.89 0.12 -10.72
N GLU A 370 -8.87 -0.73 -11.74
CA GLU A 370 -9.51 -2.04 -11.70
C GLU A 370 -8.68 -3.07 -10.91
N LEU A 371 -7.35 -2.97 -10.97
CA LEU A 371 -6.42 -3.77 -10.17
C LEU A 371 -6.44 -3.37 -8.69
N LEU A 372 -6.62 -2.07 -8.40
CA LEU A 372 -6.82 -1.55 -7.05
C LEU A 372 -8.07 -2.14 -6.40
N LEU A 373 -9.12 -2.37 -7.18
CA LEU A 373 -10.38 -2.94 -6.71
C LEU A 373 -10.22 -4.43 -6.34
N ILE A 374 -9.49 -5.21 -7.14
CA ILE A 374 -9.17 -6.62 -6.81
C ILE A 374 -8.28 -6.69 -5.57
N ASN A 375 -7.27 -5.81 -5.48
CA ASN A 375 -6.36 -5.77 -4.34
C ASN A 375 -7.09 -5.42 -3.04
N SER A 376 -7.93 -4.38 -3.07
CA SER A 376 -8.67 -3.91 -1.89
C SER A 376 -9.75 -4.89 -1.39
N HIS A 377 -10.38 -5.67 -2.27
CA HIS A 377 -11.49 -6.55 -1.90
C HIS A 377 -11.12 -8.02 -1.66
N PHE A 378 -10.12 -8.58 -2.35
CA PHE A 378 -9.75 -9.99 -2.19
C PHE A 378 -8.46 -10.18 -1.40
N LEU A 379 -7.42 -9.39 -1.71
CA LEU A 379 -6.08 -9.56 -1.13
C LEU A 379 -5.83 -8.63 0.05
N GLY A 380 -6.70 -7.64 0.25
CA GLY A 380 -6.72 -6.73 1.38
C GLY A 380 -6.65 -7.45 2.72
N ASP A 381 -7.39 -8.55 2.81
CA ASP A 381 -7.49 -9.36 4.03
C ASP A 381 -6.46 -10.50 4.11
N VAL A 382 -5.91 -10.91 2.97
CA VAL A 382 -5.03 -12.08 2.87
C VAL A 382 -3.57 -11.67 3.01
N LEU A 383 -3.17 -10.58 2.36
CA LEU A 383 -1.77 -10.15 2.31
C LEU A 383 -1.20 -9.82 3.70
N PRO A 384 -1.91 -9.10 4.61
CA PRO A 384 -1.41 -8.85 5.96
C PRO A 384 -1.14 -10.14 6.74
N VAL A 385 -2.01 -11.14 6.60
CA VAL A 385 -1.88 -12.43 7.30
C VAL A 385 -0.72 -13.25 6.74
N ILE A 386 -0.53 -13.24 5.41
CA ILE A 386 0.66 -13.85 4.79
C ILE A 386 1.93 -13.19 5.34
N MET A 387 1.96 -11.86 5.37
CA MET A 387 3.10 -11.09 5.88
C MET A 387 3.37 -11.36 7.36
N GLU A 388 2.32 -11.47 8.18
CA GLU A 388 2.43 -11.82 9.59
C GLU A 388 3.06 -13.20 9.76
N ARG A 389 2.57 -14.21 9.04
CA ARG A 389 3.11 -15.58 9.11
C ARG A 389 4.56 -15.66 8.66
N ILE A 390 4.90 -14.99 7.55
CA ILE A 390 6.29 -14.94 7.07
C ILE A 390 7.19 -14.26 8.09
N SER A 391 6.71 -13.20 8.75
CA SER A 391 7.55 -12.40 9.65
C SER A 391 7.66 -12.97 11.07
N LEU A 392 6.60 -13.63 11.56
CA LEU A 392 6.46 -14.02 12.98
C LEU A 392 6.49 -15.53 13.22
N SER A 393 6.22 -16.33 12.18
CA SER A 393 6.01 -17.78 12.34
C SER A 393 6.84 -18.61 11.38
N LEU A 394 7.66 -18.00 10.50
CA LEU A 394 8.45 -18.75 9.53
C LEU A 394 9.43 -19.71 10.22
N ASP A 395 10.10 -19.25 11.28
CA ASP A 395 10.99 -20.08 12.09
C ASP A 395 10.27 -21.24 12.79
N ASP A 396 8.98 -21.12 13.10
CA ASP A 396 8.19 -22.21 13.70
C ASP A 396 8.02 -23.38 12.71
N PHE A 397 8.12 -23.12 11.39
CA PHE A 397 8.09 -24.15 10.35
C PHE A 397 9.44 -24.84 10.14
N HIS A 398 10.54 -24.33 10.71
CA HIS A 398 11.85 -25.00 10.64
C HIS A 398 11.82 -26.38 11.30
N GLU A 399 10.95 -26.61 12.29
CA GLU A 399 10.81 -27.92 12.95
C GLU A 399 10.07 -28.95 12.07
N GLU A 400 9.29 -28.49 11.07
CA GLU A 400 8.43 -29.33 10.24
C GLU A 400 9.05 -29.73 8.89
N TYR A 401 10.14 -29.07 8.47
CA TYR A 401 10.76 -29.22 7.14
C TYR A 401 12.28 -29.34 7.23
N ASP A 402 12.94 -29.94 6.23
CA ASP A 402 14.41 -30.05 6.19
C ASP A 402 15.10 -28.69 5.94
N ASP A 403 16.31 -28.52 6.48
CA ASP A 403 17.10 -27.28 6.43
C ASP A 403 17.24 -26.73 4.99
N GLU A 404 17.46 -27.61 4.00
CA GLU A 404 17.62 -27.22 2.60
C GLU A 404 16.33 -26.60 2.02
N THR A 405 15.18 -27.22 2.32
CA THR A 405 13.86 -26.71 1.94
C THR A 405 13.54 -25.38 2.62
N TYR A 406 13.87 -25.25 3.90
CA TYR A 406 13.68 -24.03 4.67
C TYR A 406 14.52 -22.87 4.12
N ASP A 407 15.82 -23.10 3.94
CA ASP A 407 16.78 -22.11 3.43
C ASP A 407 16.44 -21.65 2.00
N GLU A 408 15.97 -22.57 1.15
CA GLU A 408 15.51 -22.24 -0.20
C GLU A 408 14.38 -21.20 -0.15
N LEU A 409 13.32 -21.48 0.63
CA LEU A 409 12.18 -20.59 0.75
C LEU A 409 12.55 -19.27 1.43
N LEU A 410 13.30 -19.35 2.54
CA LEU A 410 13.71 -18.20 3.32
C LEU A 410 14.53 -17.22 2.48
N ARG A 411 15.47 -17.71 1.67
CA ARG A 411 16.26 -16.87 0.75
C ARG A 411 15.37 -16.09 -0.21
N TRP A 412 14.44 -16.79 -0.88
CA TRP A 412 13.56 -16.16 -1.86
C TRP A 412 12.58 -15.17 -1.21
N LEU A 413 12.02 -15.50 -0.04
CA LEU A 413 11.15 -14.60 0.69
C LEU A 413 11.90 -13.37 1.20
N ASN A 414 13.12 -13.54 1.72
CA ASN A 414 13.96 -12.43 2.16
C ASN A 414 14.32 -11.51 1.00
N GLU A 415 14.64 -12.04 -0.19
CA GLU A 415 14.89 -11.21 -1.37
C GLU A 415 13.66 -10.37 -1.77
N GLN A 416 12.45 -10.96 -1.72
CA GLN A 416 11.22 -10.23 -2.01
C GLN A 416 10.90 -9.19 -0.93
N LEU A 417 11.08 -9.52 0.35
CA LEU A 417 10.84 -8.62 1.48
C LEU A 417 11.86 -7.49 1.52
N GLU A 418 13.13 -7.77 1.24
CA GLU A 418 14.17 -6.76 1.15
C GLU A 418 13.85 -5.77 0.03
N PHE A 419 13.46 -6.27 -1.15
CA PHE A 419 12.99 -5.42 -2.24
C PHE A 419 11.78 -4.58 -1.80
N TYR A 420 10.78 -5.19 -1.19
CA TYR A 420 9.54 -4.55 -0.72
C TYR A 420 9.75 -3.51 0.40
N ASN A 421 10.83 -3.66 1.16
CA ASN A 421 11.22 -2.73 2.22
C ASN A 421 12.14 -1.61 1.77
N ARG A 422 12.49 -1.56 0.49
CA ARG A 422 13.25 -0.45 -0.08
C ARG A 422 12.51 0.89 0.07
N PRO A 423 13.17 1.96 0.55
CA PRO A 423 12.57 3.30 0.65
C PRO A 423 11.99 3.81 -0.67
N GLU A 424 12.53 3.37 -1.80
CA GLU A 424 12.08 3.73 -3.15
C GLU A 424 10.64 3.24 -3.45
N LEU A 425 10.17 2.16 -2.81
CA LEU A 425 8.81 1.65 -2.93
C LEU A 425 7.82 2.32 -1.97
N LEU A 426 8.33 3.07 -0.98
CA LEU A 426 7.52 4.10 -0.33
C LEU A 426 7.26 5.23 -1.34
N ASN A 427 8.25 5.58 -2.17
CA ASN A 427 8.28 6.73 -3.10
C ASN A 427 7.67 6.53 -4.50
N SER A 428 7.15 5.36 -4.88
CA SER A 428 6.80 5.09 -6.29
C SER A 428 5.43 5.67 -6.71
N GLY A 429 5.37 6.99 -6.85
CA GLY A 429 4.39 7.72 -7.68
C GLY A 429 4.88 8.01 -9.11
N HIS A 430 6.04 7.48 -9.50
CA HIS A 430 6.52 7.57 -10.88
C HIS A 430 6.57 6.20 -11.53
N ALA A 431 5.64 5.98 -12.44
CA ALA A 431 5.81 5.07 -13.55
C ALA A 431 7.05 5.51 -14.36
N SER A 432 8.22 4.99 -14.00
CA SER A 432 9.30 4.83 -14.96
C SER A 432 8.96 3.59 -15.79
N SER A 433 8.46 3.85 -17.00
CA SER A 433 8.52 3.01 -18.20
C SER A 433 9.07 1.59 -18.01
N PHE A 434 8.18 0.60 -18.09
CA PHE A 434 8.43 -0.67 -18.76
C PHE A 434 7.21 -1.04 -19.58
#